data_AF-A0A6V7LEJ9-F1
#
_entry.id   AF-A0A6V7LEJ9-F1
#
_cell.length_a   1.000
_cell.length_b   1.000
_cell.length_c   1.000
_cell.angle_alpha   90.00
_cell.angle_beta   90.00
_cell.angle_gamma   90.00
#
_symmetry.space_group_name_H-M   'P 1'
#
loop_
_entity.id
_entity.type
_entity.pdbx_description
1 polymer ?
#
loop_
_entity_poly.entity_id
_entity_poly.type
_entity_poly.pdbx_seq_one_letter_code
_entity_poly.pdbx_strand_id
1 'polypeptide(L)' 'VLAAKGLPSKDANGSSDPYVKIYLLPDRKKKFQTKVHRKNLEPDFNETFIF' A
#
# COMPACT_ATOMS: atom_id res chain seq x y z
N VAL A 1 4.89 9.82 -6.36
CA VAL A 1 3.90 8.82 -6.83
C VAL A 1 4.30 7.48 -6.24
N LEU A 2 3.44 6.90 -5.40
CA LEU A 2 3.66 5.62 -4.74
C LEU A 2 2.86 4.58 -5.52
N ALA A 3 3.54 3.62 -6.16
CA ALA A 3 2.91 2.55 -6.93
C ALA A 3 3.65 1.24 -6.68
N ALA A 4 2.93 0.12 -6.75
CA ALA A 4 3.52 -1.21 -6.73
C ALA A 4 3.14 -1.95 -8.01
N LYS A 5 4.03 -2.82 -8.49
CA LYS A 5 3.80 -3.68 -9.66
C LYS A 5 4.24 -5.10 -9.35
N GLY A 6 3.51 -6.09 -9.87
CA GLY A 6 3.84 -7.50 -9.70
C GLY A 6 3.69 -8.00 -8.27
N LEU A 7 2.67 -7.53 -7.55
CA LEU A 7 2.40 -8.04 -6.20
C LEU A 7 1.98 -9.53 -6.27
N PRO A 8 2.46 -10.37 -5.33
CA PRO A 8 2.08 -11.77 -5.29
C PRO A 8 0.61 -11.88 -4.89
N SER A 9 -0.16 -12.63 -5.70
CA SER A 9 -1.57 -12.94 -5.44
C SER A 9 -1.71 -13.71 -4.13
N LYS A 10 -2.23 -13.06 -3.10
CA LYS A 10 -2.46 -13.66 -1.78
C LYS A 10 -3.89 -14.14 -1.56
N ASP A 11 -4.85 -13.69 -2.39
CA ASP A 11 -6.25 -14.12 -2.30
C ASP A 11 -6.51 -15.35 -3.18
N ALA A 12 -7.42 -16.21 -2.73
CA ALA A 12 -7.82 -17.45 -3.39
C ALA A 12 -8.33 -17.26 -4.84
N ASN A 13 -8.70 -16.02 -5.21
CA ASN A 13 -9.17 -15.67 -6.55
C ASN A 13 -8.05 -15.17 -7.49
N GLY A 14 -6.78 -15.29 -7.10
CA GLY A 14 -5.64 -14.80 -7.89
C GLY A 14 -5.46 -13.28 -7.83
N SER A 15 -6.19 -12.59 -6.97
CA SER A 15 -6.12 -11.14 -6.75
C SER A 15 -5.42 -10.81 -5.43
N SER A 16 -5.22 -9.53 -5.16
CA SER A 16 -4.80 -9.04 -3.84
C SER A 16 -5.44 -7.71 -3.54
N ASP A 17 -5.60 -7.46 -2.24
CA ASP A 17 -6.07 -6.18 -1.71
C ASP A 17 -4.91 -5.40 -1.06
N PRO A 18 -3.96 -4.86 -1.85
CA PRO A 18 -2.78 -4.19 -1.30
C PRO A 18 -3.09 -2.84 -0.65
N TYR A 19 -2.35 -2.57 0.43
CA TYR A 19 -2.23 -1.28 1.08
C TYR A 19 -0.81 -1.12 1.63
N VAL A 20 -0.35 0.13 1.77
CA VAL A 20 0.98 0.44 2.30
C VAL A 20 0.83 1.17 3.63
N LYS A 21 1.68 0.81 4.59
CA LYS A 21 1.80 1.51 5.88
C LYS A 21 3.19 2.10 5.99
N ILE A 22 3.26 3.41 6.22
CA ILE A 22 4.49 4.18 6.25
C ILE A 22 4.72 4.69 7.67
N TYR A 23 5.95 4.59 8.14
CA TYR A 23 6.40 5.05 9.45
C TYR A 23 7.80 5.66 9.31
N LEU A 24 8.05 6.76 10.01
CA LEU A 24 9.37 7.40 10.06
C LEU A 24 10.14 6.84 11.25
N LEU A 25 11.36 6.35 11.06
CA LEU A 25 12.20 5.87 12.17
C LEU A 25 13.15 7.00 12.64
N PRO A 26 13.40 7.13 13.95
CA PRO A 26 13.01 6.22 15.05
C PRO A 26 11.57 6.43 15.59
N ASP A 27 10.88 7.51 15.22
CA ASP A 27 9.58 7.88 15.79
C ASP A 27 8.39 7.13 15.15
N ARG A 28 8.08 5.95 15.70
CA ARG A 28 6.96 5.10 15.24
C ARG A 28 5.56 5.62 15.59
N LYS A 29 5.42 6.83 16.18
CA LYS A 29 4.10 7.38 16.55
C LYS A 29 3.29 7.79 15.33
N LYS A 30 3.90 8.49 14.37
CA LYS A 30 3.23 8.89 13.12
C LYS A 30 3.21 7.71 12.16
N LYS A 31 2.00 7.22 11.89
CA LYS A 31 1.73 6.12 10.96
C LYS A 31 0.80 6.65 9.88
N PHE A 32 1.21 6.54 8.64
CA PHE A 32 0.36 6.80 7.49
C PHE A 32 -0.03 5.48 6.83
N GLN A 33 -1.25 5.42 6.32
CA GLN A 33 -1.77 4.24 5.62
C GLN A 33 -2.43 4.71 4.34
N THR A 34 -2.13 4.04 3.23
CA THR A 34 -2.85 4.27 1.97
C THR A 34 -4.23 3.61 2.03
N LYS A 35 -5.09 3.97 1.08
CA LYS A 35 -6.30 3.21 0.81
C LYS A 35 -5.99 1.77 0.40
N VAL A 36 -6.92 0.88 0.73
CA VAL A 36 -6.89 -0.52 0.28
C VAL A 36 -7.44 -0.57 -1.13
N HIS A 37 -6.61 -1.00 -2.09
CA HIS A 37 -7.05 -1.21 -3.47
C HIS A 37 -7.53 -2.63 -3.62
N ARG A 38 -8.83 -2.86 -3.85
CA ARG A 38 -9.36 -4.21 -3.96
C ARG A 38 -9.06 -4.84 -5.31
N LYS A 39 -8.71 -6.13 -5.30
CA LYS A 39 -8.41 -6.96 -6.48
C LYS A 39 -7.43 -6.31 -7.47
N ASN A 40 -6.39 -5.65 -6.95
CA ASN A 40 -5.41 -4.97 -7.78
C ASN A 40 -3.99 -5.49 -7.51
N LEU A 41 -3.34 -6.03 -8.54
CA LEU A 41 -1.95 -6.51 -8.47
C LEU A 41 -0.93 -5.41 -8.84
N GLU A 42 -1.43 -4.29 -9.36
CA GLU A 42 -0.65 -3.09 -9.71
C GLU A 42 -1.32 -1.83 -9.13
N PRO A 43 -1.37 -1.67 -7.79
CA PRO A 43 -1.97 -0.51 -7.17
C PRO A 43 -1.14 0.74 -7.43
N ASP A 44 -1.78 1.74 -8.03
CA ASP A 44 -1.31 3.11 -7.99
C ASP A 44 -1.99 3.81 -6.81
N PHE A 45 -1.20 4.12 -5.78
CA PHE A 45 -1.72 4.77 -4.57
C PHE A 45 -1.88 6.27 -4.80
N ASN A 46 -1.00 6.91 -5.57
CA ASN A 46 -0.98 8.36 -5.84
C ASN A 46 -1.24 9.27 -4.61
N GLU A 47 -0.95 8.79 -3.39
CA GLU A 47 -1.14 9.53 -2.15
C GLU A 47 0.11 10.34 -1.80
N THR A 48 -0.10 11.55 -1.28
CA THR A 48 0.98 12.42 -0.78
C THR A 48 0.92 12.44 0.74
N PHE A 49 2.01 12.01 1.37
CA PHE A 49 2.14 12.00 2.83
C PHE A 49 3.08 13.11 3.25
N ILE A 50 2.66 13.91 4.24
CA ILE A 50 3.46 14.98 4.83
C ILE A 50 3.88 14.51 6.22
N PHE A 51 5.19 14.45 6.46
CA PHE A 51 5.79 13.94 7.70
C PHE A 51 6.03 15.05 8.72
#